data_AF-F9PP88-F1
#
_entry.id   AF-F9PP88-F1
#
_cell.length_a   1.000
_cell.length_b   1.000
_cell.length_c   1.000
_cell.angle_alpha   90.00
_cell.angle_beta   90.00
_cell.angle_gamma   90.00
#
_symmetry.space_group_name_H-M   'P 1'
#
loop_
_entity.id
_entity.type
_entity.pdbx_description
1 polymer ?
#
loop_
_entity_poly.entity_id
_entity_poly.type
_entity_poly.pdbx_seq_one_letter_code
_entity_poly.pdbx_strand_id
1 'polypeptide(L)'
;MAGEKYKLVKDKNLFSKNLYYGEIRIIVKDDVTFLKMVSEYTPKYNEYDGEYKLEFNFDLESADKKAFYTRFKIDYEVYTHLKKISSYSYGAKHDAEAFAYEVNGGLLFFGMIVALIFITGTVLITYYKQISEGFEDKQNYQIMKNVGLPDSIIKKSLRVQILWIFFLPLVVATIHSLFAFPILHNILKGLGFQSIRIFTMSFATIVLSFSVIYFIIYSITSRVYYKIIR
;
A
#
# COMPACT_ATOMS: atom_id res chain seq x y z
N MET A 1 38.96 5.22 -27.87
CA MET A 1 38.78 6.41 -27.02
C MET A 1 39.52 6.23 -25.69
N ALA A 2 40.47 5.29 -25.60
CA ALA A 2 41.57 5.36 -24.64
C ALA A 2 42.24 6.75 -24.70
N GLY A 3 42.02 7.56 -23.66
CA GLY A 3 42.63 8.89 -23.51
C GLY A 3 41.65 10.06 -23.39
N GLU A 4 40.35 9.89 -23.67
CA GLU A 4 39.38 10.98 -23.46
C GLU A 4 38.84 11.00 -22.03
N LYS A 5 38.87 12.18 -21.40
CA LYS A 5 38.38 12.40 -20.04
C LYS A 5 36.87 12.60 -20.06
N TYR A 6 36.11 11.55 -19.72
CA TYR A 6 34.68 11.67 -19.47
C TYR A 6 34.43 12.21 -18.07
N LYS A 7 33.52 13.18 -17.95
CA LYS A 7 33.10 13.70 -16.64
C LYS A 7 32.13 12.71 -16.01
N LEU A 8 32.60 11.94 -15.04
CA LEU A 8 31.73 11.11 -14.22
C LEU A 8 30.92 12.01 -13.28
N VAL A 9 29.64 12.18 -13.59
CA VAL A 9 28.69 12.88 -12.73
C VAL A 9 28.00 11.84 -11.86
N LYS A 10 28.34 11.82 -10.57
CA LYS A 10 27.64 10.98 -9.59
C LYS A 10 26.35 11.70 -9.18
N ASP A 11 25.26 11.36 -9.85
CA ASP A 11 23.95 11.81 -9.40
C ASP A 11 23.51 10.96 -8.20
N LYS A 12 23.45 11.58 -7.01
CA LYS A 12 23.07 10.93 -5.76
C LYS A 12 21.55 10.78 -5.61
N ASN A 13 20.76 11.45 -6.46
CA ASN A 13 19.30 11.54 -6.38
C ASN A 13 18.59 10.79 -7.51
N LEU A 14 19.32 10.30 -8.51
CA LEU A 14 18.72 9.59 -9.64
C LEU A 14 18.06 8.26 -9.24
N PHE A 15 18.54 7.61 -8.16
CA PHE A 15 17.94 6.39 -7.62
C PHE A 15 17.95 6.35 -6.09
N SER A 16 16.95 5.67 -5.51
CA SER A 16 16.86 5.46 -4.07
C SER A 16 18.06 4.63 -3.57
N LYS A 17 18.63 5.00 -2.43
CA LYS A 17 19.76 4.32 -1.76
C LYS A 17 19.55 2.82 -1.46
N ASN A 18 18.36 2.27 -1.71
CA ASN A 18 17.93 0.96 -1.24
C ASN A 18 17.53 -0.03 -2.35
N LEU A 19 17.86 0.22 -3.62
CA LEU A 19 17.71 -0.78 -4.67
C LEU A 19 18.86 -1.80 -4.58
N TYR A 20 18.54 -3.10 -4.56
CA TYR A 20 19.49 -4.23 -4.50
C TYR A 20 20.30 -4.43 -5.80
N TYR A 21 20.14 -3.57 -6.80
CA TYR A 21 20.83 -3.64 -8.09
C TYR A 21 21.71 -2.41 -8.30
N GLY A 22 23.00 -2.62 -8.56
CA GLY A 22 23.89 -1.58 -9.06
C GLY A 22 23.73 -1.47 -10.58
N GLU A 23 23.09 -0.41 -11.07
CA GLU A 23 22.96 -0.11 -12.49
C GLU A 23 23.97 0.99 -12.88
N ILE A 24 24.75 0.76 -13.93
CA ILE A 24 25.60 1.80 -14.54
C ILE A 24 24.87 2.30 -15.79
N ARG A 25 24.31 3.51 -15.71
CA ARG A 25 23.66 4.16 -16.85
C ARG A 25 24.66 5.10 -17.52
N ILE A 26 25.00 4.84 -18.79
CA ILE A 26 25.93 5.66 -19.58
C ILE A 26 25.12 6.52 -20.54
N ILE A 27 25.26 7.85 -20.43
CA ILE A 27 24.67 8.79 -21.37
C ILE A 27 25.73 9.16 -22.40
N VAL A 28 25.46 8.87 -23.67
CA VAL A 28 26.33 9.19 -24.81
C VAL A 28 25.69 10.25 -25.69
N LYS A 29 26.52 11.01 -26.39
CA LYS A 29 26.05 12.08 -27.27
C LYS A 29 25.41 11.59 -28.58
N ASP A 30 25.81 10.42 -29.06
CA ASP A 30 25.36 9.84 -30.32
C ASP A 30 25.63 8.31 -30.37
N ASP A 31 24.93 7.63 -31.28
CA ASP A 31 25.00 6.18 -31.48
C ASP A 31 26.41 5.71 -31.88
N VAL A 32 27.15 6.53 -32.63
CA VAL A 32 28.51 6.20 -33.09
C VAL A 32 29.45 6.09 -31.88
N THR A 33 29.32 7.01 -30.93
CA THR A 33 30.08 7.03 -29.67
C THR A 33 29.69 5.82 -28.80
N PHE A 34 28.40 5.50 -28.72
CA PHE A 34 27.93 4.31 -27.99
C PHE A 34 28.51 3.01 -28.55
N LEU A 35 28.35 2.77 -29.87
CA LEU A 35 28.85 1.55 -30.53
C LEU A 35 30.37 1.42 -30.42
N LYS A 36 31.09 2.55 -30.46
CA LYS A 36 32.54 2.58 -30.21
C LYS A 36 32.88 2.17 -28.77
N MET A 37 32.14 2.66 -27.78
CA MET A 37 32.33 2.24 -26.38
C MET A 37 32.01 0.76 -26.17
N VAL A 38 30.91 0.25 -26.75
CA VAL A 38 30.56 -1.17 -26.67
C VAL A 38 31.66 -2.03 -27.29
N SER A 39 32.17 -1.68 -28.47
CA SER A 39 33.23 -2.47 -29.13
C SER A 39 34.59 -2.42 -28.45
N GLU A 40 34.91 -1.35 -27.71
CA GLU A 40 36.21 -1.16 -27.03
C GLU A 40 36.22 -1.75 -25.61
N TYR A 41 35.08 -1.74 -24.92
CA TYR A 41 34.98 -2.12 -23.49
C TYR A 41 34.20 -3.41 -23.22
N THR A 42 33.49 -3.98 -24.20
CA THR A 42 32.90 -5.32 -24.05
C THR A 42 34.01 -6.33 -24.30
N PRO A 43 34.44 -7.13 -23.31
CA PRO A 43 35.47 -8.13 -23.53
C PRO A 43 35.02 -9.07 -24.64
N LYS A 44 35.94 -9.44 -25.55
CA LYS A 44 35.75 -10.52 -26.53
C LYS A 44 35.72 -11.88 -25.80
N TYR A 45 34.77 -12.07 -24.90
CA TYR A 45 34.41 -13.36 -24.37
C TYR A 45 33.34 -13.92 -25.30
N ASN A 46 33.61 -15.06 -25.94
CA ASN A 46 32.78 -15.67 -26.99
C ASN A 46 31.36 -16.10 -26.56
N GLU A 47 30.84 -15.62 -25.43
CA GLU A 47 29.52 -15.99 -24.88
C GLU A 47 28.81 -14.84 -24.16
N TYR A 48 29.18 -13.58 -24.40
CA TYR A 48 28.41 -12.44 -23.88
C TYR A 48 27.83 -11.63 -25.03
N ASP A 49 26.62 -12.00 -25.47
CA ASP A 49 25.78 -11.16 -26.32
C ASP A 49 25.18 -10.10 -25.40
N GLY A 50 25.94 -9.02 -25.16
CA GLY A 50 25.52 -7.95 -24.27
C GLY A 50 24.23 -7.32 -24.78
N GLU A 51 23.09 -7.73 -24.23
CA GLU A 51 21.81 -7.09 -24.51
C GLU A 51 21.84 -5.69 -23.92
N TYR A 52 21.92 -4.68 -24.79
CA TYR A 52 21.81 -3.29 -24.38
C TYR A 52 20.35 -2.85 -24.49
N LYS A 53 19.88 -2.20 -23.42
CA LYS A 53 18.54 -1.62 -23.37
C LYS A 53 18.60 -0.16 -23.81
N LEU A 54 17.95 0.18 -24.92
CA LEU A 54 17.75 1.59 -25.28
C LEU A 54 16.54 2.13 -24.50
N GLU A 55 16.75 3.13 -23.64
CA GLU A 55 15.69 3.75 -22.83
C GLU A 55 15.55 5.23 -23.17
N PHE A 56 14.36 5.64 -23.62
CA PHE A 56 14.04 7.04 -23.92
C PHE A 56 12.87 7.52 -23.08
N ASN A 57 13.14 8.45 -22.16
CA ASN A 57 12.11 9.06 -21.31
C ASN A 57 12.04 10.56 -21.57
N PHE A 58 10.83 11.11 -21.65
CA PHE A 58 10.62 12.53 -21.92
C PHE A 58 9.41 13.12 -21.21
N ASP A 59 9.48 14.42 -20.96
CA ASP A 59 8.37 15.27 -20.52
C ASP A 59 8.23 16.41 -21.54
N LEU A 60 7.04 16.55 -22.12
CA LEU A 60 6.75 17.57 -23.13
C LEU A 60 5.81 18.61 -22.52
N GLU A 61 6.06 19.89 -22.78
CA GLU A 61 5.14 20.97 -22.40
C GLU A 61 4.10 21.28 -23.50
N SER A 62 4.16 20.62 -24.66
CA SER A 62 3.27 20.90 -25.79
C SER A 62 1.82 20.44 -25.56
N ALA A 63 0.88 21.04 -26.29
CA ALA A 63 -0.54 20.65 -26.24
C ALA A 63 -0.81 19.26 -26.86
N ASP A 64 -0.01 18.86 -27.86
CA ASP A 64 -0.20 17.63 -28.64
C ASP A 64 0.62 16.43 -28.12
N LYS A 65 0.82 16.32 -26.79
CA LYS A 65 1.66 15.28 -26.17
C LYS A 65 1.31 13.87 -26.65
N LYS A 66 0.00 13.57 -26.74
CA LYS A 66 -0.52 12.27 -27.17
C LYS A 66 -0.18 11.94 -28.62
N ALA A 67 -0.32 12.91 -29.53
CA ALA A 67 -0.03 12.70 -30.96
C ALA A 67 1.48 12.52 -31.19
N PHE A 68 2.31 13.33 -30.53
CA PHE A 68 3.76 13.14 -30.54
C PHE A 68 4.14 11.76 -30.00
N TYR A 69 3.58 11.37 -28.84
CA TYR A 69 3.88 10.09 -28.20
C TYR A 69 3.53 8.89 -29.09
N THR A 70 2.36 8.89 -29.71
CA THR A 70 1.94 7.83 -30.64
C THR A 70 2.90 7.71 -31.83
N ARG A 71 3.31 8.85 -32.42
CA ARG A 71 4.27 8.83 -33.53
C ARG A 71 5.65 8.38 -33.08
N PHE A 72 6.14 8.91 -31.96
CA PHE A 72 7.42 8.52 -31.39
C PHE A 72 7.49 7.02 -31.10
N LYS A 73 6.44 6.43 -30.52
CA LYS A 73 6.34 4.99 -30.26
C LYS A 73 6.55 4.17 -31.54
N ILE A 74 5.89 4.54 -32.63
CA ILE A 74 6.01 3.86 -33.93
C ILE A 74 7.43 4.03 -34.47
N ASP A 75 7.94 5.26 -34.52
CA ASP A 75 9.26 5.56 -35.07
C ASP A 75 10.38 4.86 -34.29
N TYR A 76 10.24 4.78 -32.96
CA TYR A 76 11.18 4.13 -32.06
C TYR A 76 11.16 2.61 -32.20
N GLU A 77 9.99 1.99 -32.33
CA GLU A 77 9.86 0.56 -32.62
C GLU A 77 10.48 0.19 -33.98
N VAL A 78 10.24 1.01 -35.01
CA VAL A 78 10.88 0.82 -36.32
C VAL A 78 12.41 0.93 -36.23
N TYR A 79 12.92 1.95 -35.52
CA TYR A 79 14.35 2.15 -35.32
C TYR A 79 15.01 0.97 -34.61
N THR A 80 14.42 0.47 -33.52
CA THR A 80 14.98 -0.65 -32.74
C THR A 80 15.02 -1.95 -33.54
N HIS A 81 13.99 -2.21 -34.34
CA HIS A 81 13.97 -3.34 -35.27
C HIS A 81 15.04 -3.24 -36.36
N LEU A 82 15.20 -2.07 -37.00
CA LEU A 82 16.22 -1.85 -38.04
C LEU A 82 17.65 -2.02 -37.50
N LYS A 83 17.89 -1.58 -36.27
CA LYS A 83 19.20 -1.66 -35.61
C LYS A 83 19.44 -2.97 -34.86
N LYS A 84 18.47 -3.91 -34.89
CA LYS A 84 18.53 -5.20 -34.17
C LYS A 84 18.80 -5.03 -32.67
N ILE A 85 18.16 -4.05 -32.05
CA ILE A 85 18.23 -3.81 -30.60
C ILE A 85 17.30 -4.82 -29.92
N SER A 86 17.87 -5.72 -29.11
CA SER A 86 17.14 -6.81 -28.46
C SER A 86 16.26 -6.34 -27.30
N SER A 87 16.62 -5.23 -26.65
CA SER A 87 15.88 -4.67 -25.51
C SER A 87 15.68 -3.16 -25.68
N TYR A 88 14.43 -2.69 -25.60
CA TYR A 88 14.13 -1.28 -25.68
C TYR A 88 12.95 -0.91 -24.80
N SER A 89 12.93 0.33 -24.32
CA SER A 89 11.85 0.90 -23.54
C SER A 89 11.73 2.39 -23.87
N TYR A 90 10.50 2.87 -23.84
CA TYR A 90 10.17 4.28 -23.92
C TYR A 90 9.15 4.61 -22.84
N GLY A 91 9.23 5.81 -22.30
CA GLY A 91 8.33 6.25 -21.23
C GLY A 91 7.99 7.74 -21.37
N ALA A 92 6.70 8.04 -21.40
CA ALA A 92 6.23 9.40 -21.18
C ALA A 92 5.85 9.56 -19.71
N LYS A 93 6.16 10.72 -19.11
CA LYS A 93 5.72 11.03 -17.76
C LYS A 93 4.20 10.93 -17.59
N HIS A 94 3.44 11.34 -18.61
CA HIS A 94 1.98 11.24 -18.61
C HIS A 94 1.48 9.79 -18.51
N ASP A 95 2.15 8.83 -19.17
CA ASP A 95 1.78 7.42 -19.10
C ASP A 95 2.09 6.84 -17.71
N ALA A 96 3.22 7.23 -17.12
CA ALA A 96 3.56 6.84 -15.75
C ALA A 96 2.55 7.40 -14.73
N GLU A 97 2.12 8.66 -14.90
CA GLU A 97 1.07 9.27 -14.09
C GLU A 97 -0.28 8.56 -14.29
N ALA A 98 -0.69 8.31 -15.54
CA ALA A 98 -1.93 7.62 -15.85
C ALA A 98 -1.97 6.21 -15.24
N PHE A 99 -0.89 5.44 -15.39
CA PHE A 99 -0.73 4.13 -14.77
C PHE A 99 -0.80 4.21 -13.24
N ALA A 100 -0.11 5.18 -12.63
CA ALA A 100 -0.18 5.39 -11.19
C ALA A 100 -1.59 5.75 -10.73
N TYR A 101 -2.32 6.57 -11.48
CA TYR A 101 -3.72 6.90 -11.19
C TYR A 101 -4.63 5.67 -11.27
N GLU A 102 -4.46 4.84 -12.30
CA GLU A 102 -5.24 3.61 -12.48
C GLU A 102 -5.02 2.61 -11.35
N VAL A 103 -3.75 2.30 -11.05
CA VAL A 103 -3.39 1.34 -9.99
C VAL A 103 -3.81 1.86 -8.62
N ASN A 104 -3.50 3.11 -8.29
CA ASN A 104 -3.88 3.68 -6.99
C ASN A 104 -5.40 3.82 -6.85
N GLY A 105 -6.09 4.23 -7.91
CA GLY A 105 -7.55 4.33 -7.94
C GLY A 105 -8.22 2.97 -7.73
N GLY A 106 -7.74 1.93 -8.41
CA GLY A 106 -8.22 0.56 -8.25
C GLY A 106 -7.99 0.03 -6.82
N LEU A 107 -6.80 0.24 -6.26
CA LEU A 107 -6.48 -0.17 -4.89
C LEU A 107 -7.33 0.55 -3.84
N LEU A 108 -7.56 1.87 -4.00
CA LEU A 108 -8.40 2.64 -3.09
C LEU A 108 -9.85 2.18 -3.16
N PHE A 109 -10.40 2.00 -4.36
CA PHE A 109 -11.77 1.53 -4.55
C PHE A 109 -11.97 0.15 -3.91
N PHE A 110 -11.09 -0.81 -4.21
CA PHE A 110 -11.14 -2.14 -3.63
C PHE A 110 -10.99 -2.10 -2.11
N GLY A 111 -10.01 -1.34 -1.60
CA GLY A 111 -9.78 -1.17 -0.17
C GLY A 111 -10.99 -0.58 0.57
N MET A 112 -11.66 0.42 0.00
CA MET A 112 -12.85 1.02 0.61
C MET A 112 -14.03 0.04 0.65
N ILE A 113 -14.31 -0.69 -0.43
CA ILE A 113 -15.40 -1.67 -0.45
C ILE A 113 -15.14 -2.78 0.57
N VAL A 114 -13.94 -3.33 0.58
CA VAL A 114 -13.56 -4.37 1.55
C VAL A 114 -13.69 -3.85 2.98
N ALA A 115 -13.22 -2.63 3.27
CA ALA A 115 -13.37 -2.01 4.58
C ALA A 115 -14.86 -1.84 4.97
N LEU A 116 -15.73 -1.39 4.06
CA LEU A 116 -17.17 -1.24 4.33
C LEU A 116 -17.84 -2.59 4.65
N ILE A 117 -17.48 -3.65 3.93
CA ILE A 117 -17.98 -5.01 4.18
C ILE A 117 -17.57 -5.46 5.59
N PHE A 118 -16.30 -5.32 5.94
CA PHE A 118 -15.81 -5.70 7.27
C PHE A 118 -16.40 -4.87 8.40
N ILE A 119 -16.57 -3.55 8.22
CA ILE A 119 -17.23 -2.68 9.20
C ILE A 119 -18.67 -3.14 9.41
N THR A 120 -19.41 -3.35 8.32
CA THR A 120 -20.81 -3.81 8.40
C THR A 120 -20.90 -5.16 9.09
N GLY A 121 -20.04 -6.12 8.74
CA GLY A 121 -19.95 -7.41 9.42
C GLY A 121 -19.64 -7.27 10.92
N THR A 122 -18.70 -6.40 11.28
CA THR A 122 -18.32 -6.13 12.67
C THR A 122 -19.50 -5.54 13.46
N VAL A 123 -20.24 -4.60 12.87
CA VAL A 123 -21.46 -4.03 13.46
C VAL A 123 -22.50 -5.10 13.72
N LEU A 124 -22.81 -5.92 12.72
CA LEU A 124 -23.82 -6.97 12.82
C LEU A 124 -23.46 -8.01 13.89
N ILE A 125 -22.23 -8.54 13.85
CA ILE A 125 -21.75 -9.52 14.82
C ILE A 125 -21.82 -8.94 16.23
N THR A 126 -21.34 -7.71 16.42
CA THR A 126 -21.38 -7.01 17.71
C THR A 126 -22.83 -6.84 18.20
N TYR A 127 -23.72 -6.38 17.34
CA TYR A 127 -25.12 -6.15 17.67
C TYR A 127 -25.82 -7.44 18.12
N TYR A 128 -25.71 -8.51 17.34
CA TYR A 128 -26.32 -9.80 17.67
C TYR A 128 -25.74 -10.38 18.96
N LYS A 129 -24.41 -10.27 19.15
CA LYS A 129 -23.76 -10.75 20.36
C LYS A 129 -24.29 -10.03 21.60
N GLN A 130 -24.43 -8.71 21.56
CA GLN A 130 -24.98 -7.96 22.70
C GLN A 130 -26.44 -8.28 22.98
N ILE A 131 -27.25 -8.49 21.94
CA ILE A 131 -28.64 -8.90 22.17
C ILE A 131 -28.69 -10.27 22.84
N SER A 132 -27.92 -11.24 22.33
CA SER A 132 -27.88 -12.59 22.90
C SER A 132 -27.42 -12.59 24.35
N GLU A 133 -26.28 -11.94 24.64
CA GLU A 133 -25.75 -11.82 26.01
C GLU A 133 -26.72 -11.04 26.91
N GLY A 134 -27.38 -9.99 26.40
CA GLY A 134 -28.35 -9.21 27.17
C GLY A 134 -29.55 -10.03 27.64
N PHE A 135 -30.05 -10.97 26.83
CA PHE A 135 -31.15 -11.86 27.23
C PHE A 135 -30.69 -12.93 28.25
N GLU A 136 -29.51 -13.51 28.05
CA GLU A 136 -28.91 -14.48 28.99
C GLU A 136 -28.63 -13.83 30.35
N ASP A 137 -28.02 -12.64 30.34
CA ASP A 137 -27.70 -11.89 31.54
C ASP A 137 -28.95 -11.40 32.28
N LYS A 138 -30.08 -11.17 31.59
CA LYS A 138 -31.37 -10.90 32.23
C LYS A 138 -31.85 -12.10 33.06
N GLN A 139 -31.69 -13.31 32.54
CA GLN A 139 -32.04 -14.54 33.27
C GLN A 139 -31.14 -14.69 34.50
N ASN A 140 -29.83 -14.53 34.32
CA ASN A 140 -28.84 -14.62 35.40
C ASN A 140 -29.06 -13.54 36.47
N TYR A 141 -29.47 -12.33 36.07
CA TYR A 141 -29.85 -11.26 36.98
C TYR A 141 -30.97 -11.69 37.94
N GLN A 142 -32.04 -12.31 37.40
CA GLN A 142 -33.16 -12.76 38.22
C GLN A 142 -32.77 -13.88 39.19
N ILE A 143 -31.90 -14.81 38.76
CA ILE A 143 -31.37 -15.87 39.63
C ILE A 143 -30.57 -15.25 40.78
N MET A 144 -29.62 -14.37 40.49
CA MET A 144 -28.81 -13.69 41.50
C MET A 144 -29.66 -12.91 42.51
N LYS A 145 -30.73 -12.25 42.02
CA LYS A 145 -31.68 -11.53 42.87
C LYS A 145 -32.46 -12.48 43.79
N ASN A 146 -32.91 -13.63 43.28
CA ASN A 146 -33.63 -14.63 44.08
C ASN A 146 -32.76 -15.24 45.20
N VAL A 147 -31.44 -15.24 45.04
CA VAL A 147 -30.47 -15.70 46.06
C VAL A 147 -30.10 -14.59 47.06
N GLY A 148 -30.61 -13.36 46.88
CA GLY A 148 -30.44 -12.25 47.82
C GLY A 148 -29.24 -11.33 47.55
N LEU A 149 -28.62 -11.40 46.37
CA LEU A 149 -27.57 -10.47 46.00
C LEU A 149 -28.13 -9.06 45.78
N PRO A 150 -27.46 -8.00 46.30
CA PRO A 150 -27.89 -6.64 46.08
C PRO A 150 -27.66 -6.21 44.63
N ASP A 151 -28.61 -5.44 44.08
CA ASP A 151 -28.59 -4.94 42.69
C ASP A 151 -27.28 -4.21 42.31
N SER A 152 -26.63 -3.56 43.27
CA SER A 152 -25.37 -2.84 43.06
C SER A 152 -24.21 -3.77 42.69
N ILE A 153 -24.15 -4.96 43.29
CA ILE A 153 -23.13 -5.97 42.99
C ILE A 153 -23.39 -6.57 41.61
N ILE A 154 -24.65 -6.93 41.32
CA ILE A 154 -25.04 -7.53 40.04
C ILE A 154 -24.72 -6.57 38.89
N LYS A 155 -25.13 -5.30 38.98
CA LYS A 155 -24.86 -4.28 37.95
C LYS A 155 -23.36 -4.00 37.76
N LYS A 156 -22.57 -4.04 38.83
CA LYS A 156 -21.11 -3.87 38.75
C LYS A 156 -20.47 -5.04 38.00
N SER A 157 -20.88 -6.27 38.30
CA SER A 157 -20.39 -7.47 37.62
C SER A 157 -20.67 -7.44 36.12
N LEU A 158 -21.93 -7.16 35.75
CA LEU A 158 -22.37 -7.07 34.36
C LEU A 158 -21.57 -6.02 33.58
N ARG A 159 -21.37 -4.82 34.15
CA ARG A 159 -20.60 -3.75 33.49
C ARG A 159 -19.17 -4.19 33.16
N VAL A 160 -18.50 -4.87 34.08
CA VAL A 160 -17.10 -5.31 33.89
C VAL A 160 -17.03 -6.41 32.83
N GLN A 161 -17.95 -7.39 32.86
CA GLN A 161 -18.02 -8.46 31.87
C GLN A 161 -18.20 -7.91 30.45
N ILE A 162 -19.17 -7.02 30.25
CA ILE A 162 -19.43 -6.39 28.95
C ILE A 162 -18.20 -5.61 28.49
N LEU A 163 -17.59 -4.81 29.37
CA LEU A 163 -16.42 -4.00 29.00
C LEU A 163 -15.28 -4.87 28.49
N TRP A 164 -14.99 -6.01 29.15
CA TRP A 164 -13.95 -6.93 28.70
C TRP A 164 -14.28 -7.61 27.36
N ILE A 165 -15.52 -8.09 27.20
CA ILE A 165 -15.97 -8.74 25.96
C ILE A 165 -15.86 -7.79 24.76
N PHE A 166 -16.01 -6.47 24.99
CA PHE A 166 -15.91 -5.45 23.94
C PHE A 166 -14.50 -4.89 23.72
N PHE A 167 -13.76 -4.64 24.79
CA PHE A 167 -12.44 -4.03 24.67
C PHE A 167 -11.40 -5.02 24.15
N LEU A 168 -11.50 -6.29 24.52
CA LEU A 168 -10.52 -7.31 24.18
C LEU A 168 -10.39 -7.54 22.66
N PRO A 169 -11.47 -7.65 21.87
CA PRO A 169 -11.37 -7.71 20.41
C PRO A 169 -10.62 -6.52 19.79
N LEU A 170 -10.87 -5.29 20.27
CA LEU A 170 -10.21 -4.09 19.75
C LEU A 170 -8.70 -4.09 20.05
N VAL A 171 -8.32 -4.49 21.27
CA VAL A 171 -6.91 -4.64 21.67
C VAL A 171 -6.22 -5.69 20.82
N VAL A 172 -6.83 -6.87 20.65
CA VAL A 172 -6.27 -7.95 19.84
C VAL A 172 -6.11 -7.52 18.38
N ALA A 173 -7.11 -6.84 17.80
CA ALA A 173 -7.03 -6.31 16.44
C ALA A 173 -5.91 -5.27 16.28
N THR A 174 -5.75 -4.39 17.27
CA THR A 174 -4.68 -3.37 17.27
C THR A 174 -3.31 -4.03 17.34
N ILE A 175 -3.11 -4.98 18.26
CA ILE A 175 -1.86 -5.73 18.39
C ILE A 175 -1.57 -6.49 17.10
N HIS A 176 -2.55 -7.21 16.53
CA HIS A 176 -2.41 -7.92 15.26
C HIS A 176 -1.98 -6.98 14.12
N SER A 177 -2.59 -5.78 14.05
CA SER A 177 -2.23 -4.77 13.06
C SER A 177 -0.79 -4.27 13.23
N LEU A 178 -0.31 -4.10 14.47
CA LEU A 178 1.07 -3.71 14.75
C LEU A 178 2.07 -4.79 14.32
N PHE A 179 1.73 -6.08 14.47
CA PHE A 179 2.56 -7.17 13.93
C PHE A 179 2.59 -7.18 12.40
N ALA A 180 1.49 -6.80 11.74
CA ALA A 180 1.42 -6.71 10.29
C ALA A 180 2.14 -5.46 9.72
N PHE A 181 2.37 -4.42 10.55
CA PHE A 181 2.99 -3.15 10.15
C PHE A 181 4.26 -3.30 9.29
N PRO A 182 5.32 -4.03 9.70
CA PRO A 182 6.54 -4.15 8.91
C PRO A 182 6.31 -4.88 7.58
N ILE A 183 5.40 -5.87 7.55
CA ILE A 183 5.08 -6.64 6.34
C ILE A 183 4.38 -5.71 5.33
N LEU A 184 3.35 -4.99 5.77
CA LEU A 184 2.62 -4.01 4.97
C LEU A 184 3.54 -2.91 4.45
N HIS A 185 4.42 -2.37 5.31
CA HIS A 185 5.39 -1.36 4.89
C HIS A 185 6.32 -1.87 3.78
N ASN A 186 6.82 -3.10 3.88
CA ASN A 186 7.69 -3.68 2.86
C ASN A 186 6.98 -3.94 1.54
N ILE A 187 5.72 -4.41 1.58
CA ILE A 187 4.89 -4.56 0.37
C ILE A 187 4.70 -3.20 -0.31
N LEU A 188 4.33 -2.16 0.45
CA LEU A 188 4.13 -0.82 -0.11
C LEU A 188 5.43 -0.19 -0.63
N LYS A 189 6.59 -0.47 0.00
CA LYS A 189 7.89 -0.09 -0.57
C LYS A 189 8.13 -0.72 -1.93
N GLY A 190 7.73 -1.97 -2.13
CA GLY A 190 7.76 -2.65 -3.43
C GLY A 190 6.88 -1.95 -4.48
N LEU A 191 5.80 -1.28 -4.05
CA LEU A 191 4.90 -0.50 -4.91
C LEU A 191 5.32 0.98 -5.05
N GLY A 192 6.53 1.35 -4.62
CA GLY A 192 7.07 2.71 -4.78
C GLY A 192 6.83 3.65 -3.59
N PHE A 193 6.14 3.21 -2.53
CA PHE A 193 5.94 4.02 -1.33
C PHE A 193 7.12 3.88 -0.35
N GLN A 194 8.08 4.80 -0.46
CA GLN A 194 9.33 4.72 0.32
C GLN A 194 9.28 5.44 1.68
N SER A 195 8.31 6.32 1.91
CA SER A 195 8.26 7.16 3.09
C SER A 195 7.60 6.46 4.28
N ILE A 196 8.43 5.94 5.19
CA ILE A 196 7.97 5.36 6.46
C ILE A 196 7.12 6.35 7.26
N ARG A 197 7.45 7.65 7.23
CA ARG A 197 6.72 8.68 7.98
C ARG A 197 5.26 8.79 7.52
N ILE A 198 5.06 8.84 6.19
CA ILE A 198 3.70 8.92 5.62
C ILE A 198 2.95 7.62 5.92
N PHE A 199 3.61 6.47 5.74
CA PHE A 199 3.00 5.17 6.06
C PHE A 199 2.56 5.08 7.53
N THR A 200 3.42 5.45 8.48
CA THR A 200 3.10 5.44 9.92
C THR A 200 1.93 6.36 10.25
N MET A 201 1.89 7.58 9.69
CA MET A 201 0.78 8.52 9.91
C MET A 201 -0.53 7.98 9.37
N SER A 202 -0.53 7.42 8.16
CA SER A 202 -1.71 6.80 7.55
C SER A 202 -2.19 5.59 8.35
N PHE A 203 -1.27 4.70 8.75
CA PHE A 203 -1.57 3.54 9.58
C PHE A 203 -2.19 3.94 10.92
N ALA A 204 -1.59 4.90 11.62
CA ALA A 204 -2.13 5.42 12.88
C ALA A 204 -3.53 6.04 12.69
N THR A 205 -3.74 6.76 11.59
CA THR A 205 -5.05 7.36 11.26
C THR A 205 -6.11 6.28 11.04
N ILE A 206 -5.77 5.17 10.37
CA ILE A 206 -6.69 4.04 10.15
C ILE A 206 -7.04 3.36 11.48
N VAL A 207 -6.03 3.03 12.30
CA VAL A 207 -6.24 2.41 13.61
C VAL A 207 -7.10 3.29 14.52
N LEU A 208 -6.84 4.60 14.54
CA LEU A 208 -7.63 5.56 15.32
C LEU A 208 -9.06 5.65 14.80
N SER A 209 -9.25 5.78 13.49
CA SER A 209 -10.58 5.87 12.86
C SER A 209 -11.41 4.62 13.14
N PHE A 210 -10.81 3.43 12.98
CA PHE A 210 -11.46 2.16 13.30
C PHE A 210 -11.83 2.08 14.79
N SER A 211 -10.92 2.48 15.68
CA SER A 211 -11.18 2.50 17.13
C SER A 211 -12.34 3.42 17.51
N VAL A 212 -12.42 4.61 16.90
CA VAL A 212 -13.53 5.56 17.11
C VAL A 212 -14.84 4.97 16.62
N ILE A 213 -14.87 4.41 15.41
CA ILE A 213 -16.06 3.76 14.84
C ILE A 213 -16.50 2.60 15.75
N TYR A 214 -15.57 1.76 16.17
CA TYR A 214 -15.84 0.64 17.07
C TYR A 214 -16.42 1.11 18.41
N PHE A 215 -15.87 2.19 18.99
CA PHE A 215 -16.37 2.76 20.23
C PHE A 215 -17.78 3.36 20.09
N ILE A 216 -18.10 3.98 18.95
CA ILE A 216 -19.45 4.47 18.64
C ILE A 216 -20.42 3.29 18.58
N ILE A 217 -20.07 2.23 17.87
CA ILE A 217 -20.89 1.01 17.75
C ILE A 217 -21.15 0.42 19.14
N TYR A 218 -20.10 0.26 19.96
CA TYR A 218 -20.20 -0.19 21.34
C TYR A 218 -21.16 0.69 22.17
N SER A 219 -21.05 2.01 22.04
CA SER A 219 -21.88 2.96 22.79
C SER A 219 -23.35 2.88 22.40
N ILE A 220 -23.65 2.61 21.12
CA ILE A 220 -25.03 2.45 20.64
C ILE A 220 -25.60 1.12 21.12
N THR A 221 -24.85 0.05 20.89
CA THR A 221 -25.29 -1.31 21.20
C THR A 221 -25.46 -1.52 22.70
N SER A 222 -24.55 -0.99 23.53
CA SER A 222 -24.63 -1.15 25.00
C SER A 222 -25.91 -0.55 25.59
N ARG A 223 -26.47 0.51 24.99
CA ARG A 223 -27.78 1.06 25.40
C ARG A 223 -28.91 0.05 25.17
N VAL A 224 -28.85 -0.71 24.07
CA VAL A 224 -29.81 -1.77 23.77
C VAL A 224 -29.68 -2.88 24.81
N TYR A 225 -28.45 -3.31 25.10
CA TYR A 225 -28.16 -4.31 26.13
C TYR A 225 -28.74 -3.90 27.50
N TYR A 226 -28.45 -2.67 27.99
CA TYR A 226 -28.97 -2.22 29.29
C TYR A 226 -30.49 -2.09 29.33
N LYS A 227 -31.13 -1.84 28.17
CA LYS A 227 -32.60 -1.82 28.05
C LYS A 227 -33.20 -3.23 28.15
N ILE A 228 -32.51 -4.28 27.70
CA ILE A 228 -32.97 -5.67 27.77
C ILE A 228 -32.90 -6.21 29.20
N ILE A 229 -31.84 -5.87 29.95
CA ILE A 229 -31.64 -6.36 31.32
C ILE A 229 -32.64 -5.75 32.31
N ARG A 230 -33.02 -4.48 32.10
CA ARG A 230 -34.07 -3.83 32.89
C ARG A 230 -35.43 -4.53 32.69
#